data_AF-A0A958EL72-F1
#
_entry.id   AF-A0A958EL72-F1
#
_cell.length_a   1.000
_cell.length_b   1.000
_cell.length_c   1.000
_cell.angle_alpha   90.00
_cell.angle_beta   90.00
_cell.angle_gamma   90.00
#
_symmetry.space_group_name_H-M   'P 1'
#
loop_
_entity.id
_entity.type
_entity.pdbx_description
1 polymer ?
#
loop_
_entity_poly.entity_id
_entity_poly.type
_entity_poly.pdbx_seq_one_letter_code
_entity_poly.pdbx_strand_id
1 'polypeptide(L)'
;IEDKILAKRSEEKRYTVQELLLYSAVSGTGLDVIPLAGDTKQSTIEALLTDVASLALKYEKKALSARLFIIPGKKAGDAVTFDNPFLTNSRVMSLD
;
A
#
# COMPACT_ATOMS: atom_id res chain seq x y z
N ILE A 1 0.39 5.86 -6.86
CA ILE A 1 0.02 6.46 -5.55
C ILE A 1 -0.63 7.82 -5.82
N GLU A 2 -1.70 8.17 -5.12
CA GLU A 2 -2.42 9.45 -5.36
C GLU A 2 -1.57 10.67 -4.98
N ASP A 3 -0.94 10.64 -3.80
CA ASP A 3 -0.06 11.71 -3.32
C ASP A 3 1.33 11.68 -4.00
N LYS A 4 1.74 12.83 -4.54
CA LYS A 4 3.02 13.00 -5.28
C LYS A 4 4.25 12.84 -4.39
N ILE A 5 4.20 13.28 -3.14
CA ILE A 5 5.31 13.21 -2.20
C ILE A 5 5.48 11.77 -1.72
N LEU A 6 4.39 11.07 -1.42
CA LEU A 6 4.41 9.65 -1.07
C LEU A 6 4.89 8.81 -2.25
N ALA A 7 4.42 9.07 -3.48
CA ALA A 7 4.94 8.44 -4.69
C ALA A 7 6.46 8.58 -4.80
N LYS A 8 6.99 9.80 -4.70
CA LYS A 8 8.44 10.04 -4.74
C LYS A 8 9.19 9.33 -3.60
N ARG A 9 8.66 9.39 -2.38
CA ARG A 9 9.27 8.73 -1.20
C ARG A 9 9.25 7.20 -1.31
N SER A 10 8.23 6.63 -1.96
CA SER A 10 8.16 5.21 -2.31
C SER A 10 9.27 4.83 -3.30
N GLU A 11 9.52 5.65 -4.33
CA GLU A 11 10.61 5.42 -5.28
C GLU A 11 11.99 5.45 -4.59
N GLU A 12 12.15 6.34 -3.62
CA GLU A 12 13.32 6.51 -2.75
C GLU A 12 13.43 5.44 -1.64
N LYS A 13 12.47 4.51 -1.55
CA LYS A 13 12.41 3.44 -0.52
C LYS A 13 12.44 3.98 0.92
N ARG A 14 11.77 5.11 1.17
CA ARG A 14 11.74 5.75 2.49
C ARG A 14 10.73 5.16 3.47
N TYR A 15 9.84 4.29 3.00
CA TYR A 15 8.88 3.62 3.85
C TYR A 15 8.45 2.26 3.28
N THR A 16 7.89 1.40 4.14
CA THR A 16 7.28 0.11 3.81
C THR A 16 5.75 0.14 3.94
N VAL A 17 5.07 -0.93 3.50
CA VAL A 17 3.61 -1.06 3.67
C VAL A 17 3.24 -1.17 5.14
N GLN A 18 4.06 -1.86 5.94
CA GLN A 18 3.87 -2.01 7.38
C GLN A 18 4.01 -0.67 8.11
N GLU A 19 4.94 0.19 7.68
CA GLU A 19 5.07 1.56 8.23
C GLU A 19 3.86 2.43 7.87
N LEU A 20 3.34 2.35 6.64
CA LEU A 20 2.08 3.04 6.28
C LEU A 20 0.90 2.56 7.13
N LEU A 21 0.82 1.26 7.39
CA LEU A 21 -0.21 0.69 8.25
C LEU A 21 -0.05 1.18 9.70
N LEU A 22 1.18 1.25 10.20
CA LEU A 22 1.48 1.83 11.52
C LEU A 22 1.08 3.31 11.59
N TYR A 23 1.36 4.11 10.57
CA TYR A 23 0.95 5.52 10.54
C TYR A 23 -0.57 5.66 10.61
N SER A 24 -1.30 4.76 9.93
CA SER A 24 -2.77 4.69 9.94
C SER A 24 -3.35 4.45 11.33
N ALA A 25 -2.60 3.81 12.24
CA ALA A 25 -3.01 3.63 13.63
C ALA A 25 -3.22 4.97 14.36
N VAL A 26 -2.47 6.01 13.98
CA VAL A 26 -2.52 7.35 14.60
C VAL A 26 -3.37 8.32 13.77
N SER A 27 -3.15 8.40 12.46
CA SER A 27 -3.91 9.27 11.56
C SER A 27 -3.90 8.72 10.13
N GLY A 28 -4.91 9.06 9.33
CA GLY A 28 -5.08 8.55 7.97
C GLY A 28 -6.18 7.49 7.88
N THR A 29 -6.49 7.12 6.63
CA THR A 29 -7.63 6.28 6.28
C THR A 29 -7.23 4.87 5.85
N GLY A 30 -6.00 4.44 6.15
CA GLY A 30 -5.49 3.11 5.82
C GLY A 30 -4.54 3.11 4.63
N LEU A 31 -4.59 2.03 3.85
CA LEU A 31 -3.68 1.78 2.74
C LEU A 31 -4.33 2.20 1.43
N ASP A 32 -3.78 3.23 0.80
CA ASP A 32 -4.37 3.77 -0.43
C ASP A 32 -3.42 3.73 -1.64
N VAL A 33 -3.91 3.17 -2.75
CA VAL A 33 -3.18 2.96 -4.00
C VAL A 33 -1.82 2.29 -3.77
N ILE A 34 -1.81 1.17 -3.05
CA ILE A 34 -0.57 0.41 -2.77
C ILE A 34 -0.27 -0.54 -3.92
N PRO A 35 0.77 -0.29 -4.75
CA PRO A 35 1.14 -1.20 -5.83
C PRO A 35 1.88 -2.43 -5.26
N LEU A 36 1.37 -3.61 -5.56
CA LEU A 36 1.92 -4.90 -5.15
C LEU A 36 2.32 -5.72 -6.37
N ALA A 37 3.25 -6.66 -6.15
CA ALA A 37 3.74 -7.53 -7.21
C ALA A 37 2.62 -8.43 -7.73
N GLY A 38 2.63 -8.70 -9.03
CA GLY A 38 1.60 -9.53 -9.68
C GLY A 38 1.58 -10.98 -9.22
N ASP A 39 2.71 -11.45 -8.70
CA ASP A 39 2.92 -12.79 -8.13
C ASP A 39 2.73 -12.85 -6.60
N THR A 40 2.20 -11.78 -5.99
CA THR A 40 1.88 -11.77 -4.55
C THR A 40 0.87 -12.88 -4.24
N LYS A 41 1.20 -13.74 -3.28
CA LYS A 41 0.32 -14.86 -2.87
C LYS A 41 -0.97 -14.33 -2.27
N GLN A 42 -2.09 -15.00 -2.57
CA GLN A 42 -3.39 -14.68 -1.99
C GLN A 42 -3.34 -14.65 -0.45
N SER A 43 -2.69 -15.63 0.17
CA SER A 43 -2.55 -15.70 1.64
C SER A 43 -1.85 -14.47 2.23
N THR A 44 -0.91 -13.86 1.49
CA THR A 44 -0.21 -12.65 1.92
C THR A 44 -1.14 -11.43 1.84
N ILE A 45 -1.98 -11.36 0.82
CA ILE A 45 -3.00 -10.31 0.69
C ILE A 45 -4.03 -10.45 1.82
N GLU A 46 -4.49 -11.67 2.10
CA GLU A 46 -5.43 -11.97 3.20
C GLU A 46 -4.85 -11.58 4.55
N ALA A 47 -3.57 -11.89 4.82
CA ALA A 47 -2.88 -11.48 6.03
C ALA A 47 -2.83 -9.94 6.16
N LEU A 48 -2.46 -9.23 5.10
CA LEU A 48 -2.42 -7.77 5.10
C LEU A 48 -3.81 -7.15 5.38
N LEU A 49 -4.86 -7.66 4.75
CA LEU A 49 -6.23 -7.20 4.99
C LEU A 49 -6.70 -7.52 6.41
N THR A 50 -6.26 -8.67 6.96
CA THR A 50 -6.52 -9.05 8.35
C THR A 50 -5.83 -8.09 9.32
N ASP A 51 -4.61 -7.66 9.04
CA ASP A 51 -3.90 -6.67 9.84
C ASP A 51 -4.60 -5.31 9.81
N VAL A 52 -5.05 -4.86 8.64
CA VAL A 52 -5.85 -3.62 8.48
C VAL A 52 -7.13 -3.69 9.31
N ALA A 53 -7.88 -4.79 9.19
CA ALA A 53 -9.13 -5.00 9.95
C ALA A 53 -8.88 -5.07 11.46
N SER A 54 -7.83 -5.77 11.88
CA SER A 54 -7.44 -5.88 13.28
C SER A 54 -7.06 -4.53 13.87
N LEU A 55 -6.33 -3.72 13.11
CA LEU A 55 -5.94 -2.37 13.53
C LEU A 55 -7.17 -1.44 13.66
N ALA A 56 -8.08 -1.49 12.68
CA ALA A 56 -9.33 -0.74 12.69
C ALA A 56 -10.21 -1.06 13.91
N LEU A 57 -10.31 -2.34 14.25
CA LEU A 57 -11.09 -2.81 15.41
C LEU A 57 -10.43 -2.45 16.74
N LYS A 58 -9.09 -2.52 16.82
CA LYS A 58 -8.35 -2.30 18.06
C LYS A 58 -8.30 -0.82 18.48
N TYR A 59 -8.16 0.11 17.54
CA TYR A 59 -7.96 1.55 17.85
C TYR A 59 -9.24 2.38 17.66
N GLU A 60 -10.22 2.19 18.54
CA GLU A 60 -11.42 3.05 18.67
C GLU A 60 -12.26 3.24 17.39
N LYS A 61 -12.54 2.14 16.66
CA LYS A 61 -13.45 2.15 15.49
C LYS A 61 -12.99 3.08 14.36
N LYS A 62 -11.68 3.15 14.10
CA LYS A 62 -11.18 3.81 12.91
C LYS A 62 -11.66 3.09 11.66
N ALA A 63 -12.29 3.84 10.75
CA ALA A 63 -12.63 3.34 9.42
C ALA A 63 -11.36 3.33 8.55
N LEU A 64 -10.65 2.21 8.53
CA LEU A 64 -9.51 1.99 7.65
C LEU A 64 -9.97 1.27 6.37
N SER A 65 -9.43 1.69 5.24
CA SER A 65 -9.62 1.03 3.95
C SER A 65 -8.29 0.48 3.44
N ALA A 66 -8.38 -0.47 2.51
CA ALA A 66 -7.23 -1.01 1.79
C ALA A 66 -7.54 -1.05 0.30
N ARG A 67 -6.85 -0.22 -0.48
CA ARG A 67 -6.92 -0.18 -1.95
C ARG A 67 -5.58 -0.65 -2.52
N LEU A 68 -5.52 -1.95 -2.79
CA LEU A 68 -4.32 -2.64 -3.29
C LEU A 68 -4.36 -2.74 -4.82
N PHE A 69 -3.27 -2.39 -5.48
CA PHE A 69 -3.10 -2.50 -6.92
C PHE A 69 -2.14 -3.64 -7.24
N ILE A 70 -2.67 -4.80 -7.59
CA ILE A 70 -1.85 -5.93 -8.04
C ILE A 70 -1.38 -5.64 -9.47
N ILE A 71 -0.08 -5.51 -9.70
CA ILE A 71 0.49 -5.14 -11.00
C ILE A 71 1.02 -6.40 -11.72
N PRO A 72 0.32 -6.92 -12.75
CA PRO A 72 0.71 -8.17 -13.41
C PRO A 72 2.12 -8.09 -14.03
N GLY A 73 2.90 -9.15 -13.86
CA GLY A 73 4.24 -9.28 -14.45
C GLY A 73 5.33 -8.39 -13.82
N LYS A 74 5.02 -7.66 -12.74
CA LYS A 74 5.98 -6.84 -11.99
C LYS A 74 6.35 -7.49 -10.66
N LYS A 75 7.59 -7.25 -10.25
CA LYS A 75 8.16 -7.68 -8.96
C LYS A 75 8.34 -6.52 -8.01
N ALA A 76 8.49 -6.82 -6.73
CA ALA A 76 8.86 -5.84 -5.72
C ALA A 76 10.09 -5.06 -6.16
N GLY A 77 9.97 -3.73 -6.12
CA GLY A 77 11.03 -2.85 -6.56
C GLY A 77 10.90 -2.38 -8.02
N ASP A 78 10.02 -2.93 -8.85
CA ASP A 78 9.85 -2.44 -10.22
C ASP A 78 9.11 -1.10 -10.27
N ALA A 79 9.42 -0.27 -11.27
CA ALA A 79 8.67 0.95 -11.52
C ALA A 79 7.25 0.64 -12.04
N VAL A 80 6.29 1.42 -11.56
CA VAL A 80 4.87 1.39 -11.93
C VAL A 80 4.48 2.74 -12.50
N THR A 81 3.97 2.71 -13.72
CA THR A 81 3.42 3.86 -14.41
C THR A 81 1.90 3.76 -14.41
N PHE A 82 1.22 4.86 -14.06
CA PHE A 82 -0.23 4.92 -14.11
C PHE A 82 -0.65 5.89 -15.23
N ASP A 83 -1.57 5.46 -16.10
CA ASP A 83 -2.12 6.32 -17.16
C ASP A 83 -3.24 7.25 -16.65
N ASN A 84 -3.70 7.03 -15.42
CA ASN A 84 -4.71 7.86 -14.78
C ASN A 84 -4.07 9.19 -14.32
N PRO A 85 -4.59 10.36 -14.75
CA PRO A 85 -4.01 11.65 -14.40
C PRO A 85 -4.04 12.00 -12.89
N PHE A 86 -4.87 11.31 -12.11
CA PHE A 86 -4.95 11.46 -10.66
C PHE A 86 -3.98 10.55 -9.90
N LEU A 87 -3.26 9.66 -10.60
CA LEU A 87 -2.29 8.77 -9.99
C LEU A 87 -0.87 9.19 -10.40
N THR A 88 0.01 9.22 -9.41
CA THR A 88 1.43 9.46 -9.62
C THR A 88 2.17 8.12 -9.70
N ASN A 89 3.10 8.03 -10.67
CA ASN A 89 4.01 6.90 -10.81
C ASN A 89 4.74 6.61 -9.50
N SER A 90 4.99 5.34 -9.23
CA SER A 90 5.76 4.94 -8.06
C SER A 90 6.45 3.61 -8.32
N ARG A 91 6.76 2.86 -7.26
CA ARG A 91 7.39 1.55 -7.32
C ARG A 91 6.48 0.49 -6.71
N VAL A 92 6.53 -0.75 -7.23
CA VAL A 92 5.93 -1.91 -6.57
C VAL A 92 6.56 -2.08 -5.19
N MET A 93 5.72 -2.14 -4.17
CA MET A 93 6.12 -2.30 -2.78
C MET A 93 6.25 -3.78 -2.41
N SER A 94 7.18 -4.08 -1.50
CA SER A 94 7.32 -5.40 -0.90
C SER A 94 6.39 -5.54 0.31
N LEU A 95 5.93 -6.77 0.58
CA LEU A 95 5.18 -7.17 1.78
C LEU A 95 6.00 -8.12 2.67
N ASP A 96 7.31 -8.19 2.45
CA ASP A 96 8.23 -9.04 3.20
C ASP A 96 8.55 -8.45 4.59
#